data_AF-R7TBV3-F1
#
_entry.id   AF-R7TBV3-F1
#
_cell.length_a   1.000
_cell.length_b   1.000
_cell.length_c   1.000
_cell.angle_alpha   90.00
_cell.angle_beta   90.00
_cell.angle_gamma   90.00
#
_symmetry.space_group_name_H-M   'P 1'
#
loop_
_entity.id
_entity.type
_entity.pdbx_description
1 polymer ?
#
loop_
_entity_poly.entity_id
_entity_poly.type
_entity_poly.pdbx_seq_one_letter_code
_entity_poly.pdbx_strand_id
1 'polypeptide(L)'
;MPLVATMEDCLGEQANPWTTAVFLQTLGVTVVMTCAFVLTKTTYDRMRRRLSQVAVVVIGAGPIGLTSALVAAHSQKASRVIVYEEKPRSELLCRPQQIGLDAKSVTLLSSLGVDFDNIEGCWKHKNFFTRIGVFQEYLLSQFQLLQTPVELKLKTKVLDKSRHISVLGGLSLDVLMHRLQA
;
A
#
# COMPACT_ATOMS: atom_id res chain seq x y z
N MET A 1 -33.65 -53.81 -45.31
CA MET A 1 -32.84 -54.14 -44.13
C MET A 1 -31.69 -53.15 -44.04
N PRO A 2 -31.33 -52.63 -42.86
CA PRO A 2 -31.86 -51.39 -42.31
C PRO A 2 -30.79 -50.27 -42.17
N LEU A 3 -31.19 -49.19 -41.48
CA LEU A 3 -30.37 -48.27 -40.69
C LEU A 3 -29.93 -46.93 -41.34
N VAL A 4 -30.87 -45.99 -41.39
CA VAL A 4 -30.55 -44.57 -41.14
C VAL A 4 -31.64 -44.01 -40.24
N ALA A 5 -31.41 -44.08 -38.93
CA ALA A 5 -32.11 -43.26 -37.96
C ALA A 5 -31.39 -41.91 -37.97
N THR A 6 -31.94 -40.92 -38.67
CA THR A 6 -31.48 -39.54 -38.59
C THR A 6 -31.78 -39.00 -37.20
N MET A 7 -30.69 -38.63 -36.54
CA MET A 7 -30.59 -38.10 -35.19
C MET A 7 -31.06 -36.63 -35.15
N GLU A 8 -32.25 -36.35 -35.72
CA GLU A 8 -32.82 -35.01 -35.85
C GLU A 8 -34.19 -34.86 -35.16
N ASP A 9 -34.81 -35.96 -34.71
CA ASP A 9 -36.16 -35.95 -34.12
C ASP A 9 -36.22 -35.64 -32.60
N CYS A 10 -35.11 -35.26 -31.96
CA CYS A 10 -35.08 -34.91 -30.53
C CYS A 10 -34.81 -33.42 -30.22
N LEU A 11 -34.77 -32.55 -31.23
CA LEU A 11 -34.72 -31.09 -31.03
C LEU A 11 -36.08 -30.42 -31.28
N GLY A 12 -37.15 -31.12 -30.88
CA GLY A 12 -38.50 -30.55 -30.78
C GLY A 12 -38.73 -29.86 -29.43
N GLU A 13 -37.85 -28.96 -29.02
CA GLU A 13 -38.13 -28.07 -27.88
C GLU A 13 -39.09 -26.96 -28.36
N GLN A 14 -40.39 -27.25 -28.34
CA GLN A 14 -41.43 -26.24 -28.47
C GLN A 14 -41.30 -25.27 -27.30
N ALA A 15 -40.49 -24.22 -27.48
CA ALA A 15 -40.37 -23.13 -26.54
C ALA A 15 -41.67 -22.33 -26.55
N ASN A 16 -42.53 -22.58 -25.56
CA ASN A 16 -43.76 -21.83 -25.36
C ASN A 16 -43.42 -20.32 -25.30
N PRO A 17 -44.04 -19.43 -26.08
CA PRO A 17 -43.69 -18.01 -26.10
C PRO A 17 -43.91 -17.32 -24.74
N TRP A 18 -44.78 -17.90 -23.91
CA TRP A 18 -45.03 -17.46 -22.55
C TRP A 18 -43.88 -17.82 -21.59
N THR A 19 -43.19 -18.95 -21.78
CA THR A 19 -42.07 -19.34 -20.91
C THR A 19 -40.84 -18.51 -21.20
N THR A 20 -40.51 -18.26 -22.47
CA THR A 20 -39.36 -17.42 -22.86
C THR A 20 -39.47 -15.98 -22.34
N ALA A 21 -40.68 -15.41 -22.34
CA ALA A 21 -40.94 -14.08 -21.77
C ALA A 21 -40.68 -14.02 -20.25
N VAL A 22 -41.14 -15.03 -19.50
CA VAL A 22 -40.92 -15.11 -18.04
C VAL A 22 -39.44 -15.37 -17.71
N PHE A 23 -38.76 -16.20 -18.50
CA PHE A 23 -37.31 -16.42 -18.36
C PHE A 23 -36.50 -15.15 -18.61
N LEU A 24 -36.82 -14.38 -19.67
CA LEU A 24 -36.17 -13.10 -19.98
C LEU A 24 -36.38 -12.06 -18.85
N GLN A 25 -37.60 -11.98 -18.29
CA GLN A 25 -37.87 -11.09 -17.16
C GLN A 25 -37.08 -11.50 -15.90
N THR A 26 -37.03 -12.80 -15.60
CA THR A 26 -36.31 -13.32 -14.43
C THR A 26 -34.79 -13.13 -14.57
N LEU A 27 -34.24 -13.37 -15.76
CA LEU A 27 -32.84 -13.08 -16.08
C LEU A 27 -32.53 -11.58 -15.93
N GLY A 28 -33.40 -10.72 -16.46
CA GLY A 28 -33.25 -9.27 -16.33
C GLY A 28 -33.20 -8.81 -14.87
N VAL A 29 -34.14 -9.26 -14.03
CA VAL A 29 -34.17 -8.90 -12.60
C VAL A 29 -32.94 -9.42 -11.86
N THR A 30 -32.50 -10.65 -12.15
CA THR A 30 -31.31 -11.24 -11.53
C THR A 30 -30.04 -10.48 -11.90
N VAL A 31 -29.87 -10.12 -13.18
CA VAL A 31 -28.75 -9.29 -13.65
C VAL A 31 -28.78 -7.91 -13.01
N VAL A 32 -29.94 -7.25 -12.94
CA VAL A 32 -30.06 -5.93 -12.30
C VAL A 32 -29.69 -5.99 -10.82
N MET A 33 -30.21 -6.98 -10.09
CA MET A 33 -29.92 -7.13 -8.66
C MET A 33 -28.43 -7.40 -8.43
N THR A 34 -27.85 -8.35 -9.15
CA THR A 34 -26.43 -8.68 -9.04
C THR A 34 -25.53 -7.50 -9.41
N CYS A 35 -25.85 -6.76 -10.49
CA CYS A 35 -25.13 -5.54 -10.85
C CYS A 35 -25.22 -4.47 -9.75
N ALA A 36 -26.41 -4.19 -9.23
CA ALA A 36 -26.60 -3.21 -8.16
C ALA A 36 -25.83 -3.60 -6.88
N PHE A 37 -25.86 -4.88 -6.52
CA PHE A 37 -25.12 -5.40 -5.38
C PHE A 37 -23.60 -5.28 -5.58
N VAL A 38 -23.08 -5.69 -6.74
CA VAL A 38 -21.65 -5.62 -7.05
C VAL A 38 -21.17 -4.17 -7.08
N LEU A 39 -21.92 -3.25 -7.69
CA LEU A 39 -21.57 -1.84 -7.73
C LEU A 39 -21.56 -1.21 -6.33
N THR A 40 -22.59 -1.48 -5.52
CA THR A 40 -22.69 -0.94 -4.15
C THR A 40 -21.57 -1.49 -3.29
N LYS A 41 -21.34 -2.81 -3.32
CA LYS A 41 -20.26 -3.46 -2.58
C LYS A 41 -18.89 -2.95 -3.00
N THR A 42 -18.65 -2.84 -4.31
CA THR A 42 -17.37 -2.35 -4.84
C THR A 42 -17.13 -0.90 -4.45
N THR A 43 -18.16 -0.05 -4.50
CA THR A 43 -18.06 1.36 -4.11
C THR A 43 -17.83 1.50 -2.62
N TYR A 44 -18.57 0.77 -1.79
CA TYR A 44 -18.40 0.74 -0.35
C TYR A 44 -17.00 0.25 0.03
N ASP A 45 -16.53 -0.85 -0.56
CA ASP A 45 -15.20 -1.41 -0.28
C ASP A 45 -14.08 -0.49 -0.77
N ARG A 46 -14.30 0.28 -1.85
CA ARG A 46 -13.35 1.31 -2.32
C ARG A 46 -13.33 2.50 -1.37
N MET A 47 -14.48 3.00 -0.93
CA MET A 47 -14.56 4.11 0.03
C MET A 47 -13.93 3.72 1.36
N ARG A 48 -14.31 2.56 1.91
CA ARG A 48 -13.72 2.02 3.14
C ARG A 48 -12.20 1.90 3.06
N ARG A 49 -11.66 1.39 1.94
CA ARG A 49 -10.20 1.27 1.72
C ARG A 49 -9.49 2.59 1.49
N ARG A 50 -10.18 3.60 0.96
CA ARG A 50 -9.64 4.95 0.79
C ARG A 50 -9.55 5.70 2.12
N LEU A 51 -10.52 5.45 3.01
CA LEU A 51 -10.60 6.09 4.32
C LEU A 51 -9.79 5.35 5.40
N SER A 52 -9.49 4.06 5.20
CA SER A 52 -8.70 3.30 6.16
C SER A 52 -7.24 3.77 6.15
N GLN A 53 -6.83 4.41 7.24
CA GLN A 53 -5.43 4.66 7.51
C GLN A 53 -4.77 3.39 8.08
N VAL A 54 -3.57 3.09 7.62
CA VAL A 54 -2.80 1.89 7.98
C VAL A 54 -1.58 2.30 8.76
N ALA A 55 -1.20 1.49 9.75
CA ALA A 55 0.09 1.65 10.41
C ALA A 55 1.16 0.87 9.64
N VAL A 56 2.24 1.55 9.25
CA VAL A 56 3.31 0.95 8.46
C VAL A 56 4.47 0.60 9.39
N VAL A 57 4.96 -0.63 9.31
CA VAL A 57 6.14 -1.07 10.04
C VAL A 57 7.25 -1.37 9.04
N VAL A 58 8.38 -0.67 9.18
CA VAL A 58 9.57 -0.87 8.35
C VAL A 58 10.63 -1.57 9.19
N ILE A 59 11.22 -2.63 8.63
CA ILE A 59 12.29 -3.38 9.28
C ILE A 59 13.60 -3.01 8.58
N GLY A 60 14.54 -2.46 9.34
CA GLY A 60 15.81 -1.90 8.90
C GLY A 60 15.74 -0.39 8.69
N ALA A 61 16.70 0.32 9.28
CA ALA A 61 16.97 1.75 9.10
C ALA A 61 18.14 2.00 8.13
N GLY A 62 18.35 1.09 7.17
CA GLY A 62 19.23 1.31 6.03
C GLY A 62 18.75 2.49 5.16
N PRO A 63 19.54 2.95 4.16
CA PRO A 63 19.12 4.03 3.27
C PRO A 63 17.80 3.72 2.55
N ILE A 64 17.59 2.47 2.15
CA ILE A 64 16.34 2.00 1.52
C ILE A 64 15.18 1.98 2.53
N GLY A 65 15.42 1.52 3.76
CA GLY A 65 14.39 1.44 4.81
C GLY A 65 13.94 2.82 5.29
N LEU A 66 14.87 3.77 5.46
CA LEU A 66 14.50 5.15 5.76
C LEU A 66 13.78 5.80 4.59
N THR A 67 14.21 5.54 3.34
CA THR A 67 13.50 6.06 2.17
C THR A 67 12.07 5.51 2.07
N SER A 68 11.86 4.21 2.33
CA SER A 68 10.51 3.64 2.32
C SER A 68 9.64 4.18 3.46
N ALA A 69 10.23 4.44 4.63
CA ALA A 69 9.55 5.13 5.73
C ALA A 69 9.17 6.57 5.35
N LEU A 70 10.03 7.31 4.64
CA LEU A 70 9.73 8.64 4.11
C LEU A 70 8.53 8.60 3.14
N VAL A 71 8.57 7.68 2.18
CA VAL A 71 7.48 7.48 1.21
C VAL A 71 6.18 7.11 1.93
N ALA A 72 6.25 6.25 2.94
CA ALA A 72 5.09 5.88 3.75
C ALA A 72 4.55 7.08 4.53
N ALA A 73 5.41 7.89 5.14
CA ALA A 73 5.01 9.06 5.92
C ALA A 73 4.39 10.17 5.06
N HIS A 74 4.84 10.33 3.81
CA HIS A 74 4.23 11.23 2.82
C HIS A 74 2.93 10.68 2.22
N SER A 75 2.65 9.38 2.40
CA SER A 75 1.39 8.80 1.96
C SER A 75 0.27 9.20 2.92
N GLN A 76 -0.80 9.80 2.40
CA GLN A 76 -2.02 10.11 3.16
C GLN A 76 -2.72 8.86 3.74
N LYS A 77 -2.23 7.66 3.40
CA LYS A 77 -2.75 6.38 3.90
C LYS A 77 -2.05 5.90 5.16
N ALA A 78 -0.87 6.41 5.51
CA ALA A 78 -0.18 6.00 6.71
C ALA A 78 -0.66 6.84 7.91
N SER A 79 -1.26 6.20 8.91
CA SER A 79 -1.59 6.89 10.18
C SER A 79 -0.35 7.09 11.06
N ARG A 80 0.60 6.15 10.98
CA ARG A 80 1.86 6.15 11.70
C ARG A 80 2.86 5.24 11.00
N VAL A 81 4.14 5.56 11.13
CA VAL A 81 5.24 4.75 10.60
C VAL A 81 6.17 4.36 11.75
N ILE A 82 6.50 3.08 11.88
CA ILE A 82 7.42 2.58 12.91
C ILE A 82 8.59 1.90 12.21
N VAL A 83 9.81 2.35 12.47
CA VAL A 83 11.04 1.79 11.90
C VAL A 83 11.78 1.03 12.99
N TYR A 84 12.01 -0.27 12.80
CA TYR A 84 12.81 -1.11 13.69
C TYR A 84 14.20 -1.33 13.13
N GLU A 85 15.22 -1.20 13.96
CA GLU A 85 16.60 -1.46 13.56
C GLU A 85 17.35 -2.19 14.68
N GLU A 86 18.14 -3.19 14.29
CA GLU A 86 18.95 -3.97 15.21
C GLU A 86 20.21 -3.21 15.63
N LYS A 87 20.77 -2.39 14.74
CA LYS A 87 22.01 -1.66 14.96
C LYS A 87 21.80 -0.39 15.79
N PRO A 88 22.79 0.02 16.59
CA PRO A 88 22.77 1.32 17.24
C PRO A 88 22.96 2.45 16.21
N ARG A 89 22.55 3.67 16.58
CA ARG A 89 22.68 4.87 15.73
C ARG A 89 24.12 5.09 15.25
N SER A 90 25.10 4.91 16.12
CA SER A 90 26.52 5.08 15.78
C SER A 90 26.98 4.16 14.64
N GLU A 91 26.54 2.89 14.63
CA GLU A 91 26.93 1.94 13.60
C GLU A 91 26.16 2.13 12.28
N LEU A 92 24.97 2.74 12.33
CA LEU A 92 24.25 3.17 11.13
C LEU A 92 24.99 4.32 10.45
N LEU A 93 25.35 5.35 11.21
CA LEU A 93 25.91 6.59 10.68
C LEU A 93 27.40 6.49 10.34
N CYS A 94 28.19 5.69 11.06
CA CYS A 94 29.64 5.54 10.83
C CYS A 94 29.97 4.56 9.69
N ARG A 95 29.22 4.64 8.57
CA ARG A 95 29.47 3.81 7.39
C ARG A 95 30.28 4.56 6.34
N PRO A 96 31.50 4.09 5.97
CA PRO A 96 32.35 4.78 5.01
C PRO A 96 31.88 4.60 3.55
N GLN A 97 30.94 3.69 3.29
CA GLN A 97 30.46 3.43 1.93
C GLN A 97 29.71 4.64 1.37
N GLN A 98 29.89 4.86 0.07
CA GLN A 98 29.14 5.87 -0.69
C GLN A 98 27.95 5.24 -1.40
N ILE A 99 26.94 6.08 -1.63
CA ILE A 99 25.79 5.78 -2.50
C ILE A 99 25.73 6.80 -3.62
N GLY A 100 25.31 6.33 -4.78
CA GLY A 100 24.91 7.16 -5.91
C GLY A 100 23.42 7.05 -6.12
N LEU A 101 22.73 8.18 -6.15
CA LEU A 101 21.33 8.31 -6.51
C LEU A 101 21.25 8.76 -7.96
N ASP A 102 20.55 7.97 -8.78
CA ASP A 102 20.32 8.35 -10.17
C ASP A 102 19.33 9.52 -10.26
N ALA A 103 19.33 10.21 -11.40
CA ALA A 103 18.46 11.37 -11.62
C ALA A 103 16.97 11.11 -11.32
N LYS A 104 16.46 9.88 -11.54
CA LYS A 104 15.06 9.55 -11.23
C LYS A 104 14.84 9.44 -9.73
N SER A 105 15.74 8.77 -9.00
CA SER A 105 15.67 8.70 -7.53
C SER A 105 15.76 10.08 -6.89
N VAL A 106 16.66 10.93 -7.39
CA VAL A 106 16.77 12.33 -6.95
C VAL A 106 15.44 13.06 -7.17
N THR A 107 14.88 13.01 -8.38
CA THR A 107 13.62 13.69 -8.70
C THR A 107 12.47 13.21 -7.79
N LEU A 108 12.40 11.89 -7.55
CA LEU A 108 11.40 11.31 -6.66
C LEU A 108 11.57 11.80 -5.22
N LEU A 109 12.79 11.77 -4.69
CA LEU A 109 13.06 12.17 -3.31
C LEU A 109 12.88 13.67 -3.10
N SER A 110 13.25 14.49 -4.09
CA SER A 110 12.96 15.93 -4.07
C SER A 110 11.46 16.21 -4.05
N SER A 111 10.64 15.42 -4.76
CA SER A 111 9.17 15.53 -4.69
C SER A 111 8.60 15.18 -3.31
N LEU A 112 9.36 14.45 -2.50
CA LEU A 112 9.06 14.10 -1.11
C LEU A 112 9.72 15.06 -0.10
N GLY A 113 10.23 16.21 -0.56
CA GLY A 113 10.81 17.22 0.32
C GLY A 113 12.28 17.00 0.71
N VAL A 114 12.99 16.05 0.07
CA VAL A 114 14.44 15.90 0.24
C VAL A 114 15.16 17.02 -0.51
N ASP A 115 15.80 17.90 0.25
CA ASP A 115 16.69 18.94 -0.24
C ASP A 115 18.12 18.40 -0.36
N PHE A 116 18.52 18.08 -1.58
CA PHE A 116 19.86 17.57 -1.89
C PHE A 116 20.95 18.64 -1.84
N ASP A 117 20.60 19.93 -1.91
CA ASP A 117 21.58 21.01 -1.85
C ASP A 117 22.10 21.24 -0.41
N ASN A 118 21.31 20.80 0.57
CA ASN A 118 21.68 20.80 1.99
C ASN A 118 22.31 19.48 2.47
N ILE A 119 22.61 18.55 1.56
CA ILE A 119 23.25 17.28 1.89
C ILE A 119 24.71 17.33 1.43
N GLU A 120 25.64 16.95 2.31
CA GLU A 120 27.04 16.80 1.92
C GLU A 120 27.18 15.71 0.84
N GLY A 121 27.59 16.12 -0.35
CA GLY A 121 27.68 15.22 -1.51
C GLY A 121 28.26 15.90 -2.74
N CYS A 122 28.26 15.17 -3.85
CA CYS A 122 28.77 15.63 -5.14
C CYS A 122 27.78 15.31 -6.25
N TRP A 123 27.54 16.28 -7.12
CA TRP A 123 26.73 16.13 -8.32
C TRP A 123 27.61 15.76 -9.51
N LYS A 124 27.25 14.69 -10.22
CA LYS A 124 27.92 14.28 -11.47
C LYS A 124 26.92 13.69 -12.45
N HIS A 125 26.81 14.28 -13.64
CA HIS A 125 25.87 13.84 -14.70
C HIS A 125 24.41 13.67 -14.22
N LYS A 126 23.90 14.63 -13.43
CA LYS A 126 22.55 14.59 -12.82
C LYS A 126 22.34 13.50 -11.76
N ASN A 127 23.39 12.75 -11.41
CA ASN A 127 23.38 11.83 -10.30
C ASN A 127 23.99 12.51 -9.06
N PHE A 128 23.46 12.20 -7.90
CA PHE A 128 23.94 12.71 -6.62
C PHE A 128 24.69 11.61 -5.86
N PHE A 129 25.91 11.89 -5.44
CA PHE A 129 26.76 10.96 -4.71
C PHE A 129 27.00 11.47 -3.30
N THR A 130 26.79 10.63 -2.29
CA THR A 130 27.01 10.98 -0.89
C THR A 130 27.44 9.76 -0.08
N ARG A 131 27.89 9.97 1.16
CA ARG A 131 28.16 8.89 2.11
C ARG A 131 26.83 8.36 2.66
N ILE A 132 26.74 7.04 2.85
CA ILE A 132 25.53 6.41 3.40
C ILE A 132 25.13 7.03 4.72
N GLY A 133 26.10 7.23 5.63
CA GLY A 133 25.85 7.83 6.94
C GLY A 133 25.24 9.22 6.87
N VAL A 134 25.77 10.08 6.00
CA VAL A 134 25.27 11.45 5.79
C VAL A 134 23.83 11.43 5.29
N PHE A 135 23.53 10.58 4.30
CA PHE A 135 22.18 10.48 3.76
C PHE A 135 21.18 9.94 4.79
N GLN A 136 21.57 8.93 5.57
CA GLN A 136 20.72 8.38 6.63
C GLN A 136 20.49 9.41 7.75
N GLU A 137 21.51 10.17 8.14
CA GLU A 137 21.40 11.23 9.13
C GLU A 137 20.43 12.33 8.67
N TYR A 138 20.54 12.75 7.41
CA TYR A 138 19.63 13.71 6.81
C TYR A 138 18.18 13.21 6.82
N LEU A 139 17.90 11.98 6.39
CA LEU A 139 16.54 11.44 6.41
C LEU A 139 15.96 11.38 7.84
N LEU A 140 16.81 11.06 8.82
CA LEU A 140 16.42 11.03 10.23
C LEU A 140 16.08 12.42 10.78
N SER A 141 16.73 13.49 10.32
CA SER A 141 16.36 14.86 10.70
C SER A 141 15.06 15.29 10.02
N GLN A 142 14.84 14.90 8.76
CA GLN A 142 13.59 15.18 8.04
C GLN A 142 12.37 14.55 8.70
N PHE A 143 12.49 13.37 9.29
CA PHE A 143 11.37 12.71 9.98
C PHE A 143 10.77 13.51 11.14
N GLN A 144 11.54 14.43 11.74
CA GLN A 144 11.05 15.29 12.82
C GLN A 144 10.16 16.43 12.29
N LEU A 145 10.25 16.73 10.99
CA LEU A 145 9.49 17.80 10.33
C LEU A 145 8.21 17.28 9.66
N LEU A 146 8.03 15.97 9.56
CA LEU A 146 6.88 15.35 8.91
C LEU A 146 5.63 15.43 9.80
N GLN A 147 4.48 15.61 9.16
CA GLN A 147 3.18 15.61 9.85
C GLN A 147 2.80 14.23 10.38
N THR A 148 3.21 13.17 9.69
CA THR A 148 2.95 11.78 10.09
C THR A 148 4.00 11.35 11.12
N PRO A 149 3.61 10.84 12.30
CA PRO A 149 4.57 10.42 13.32
C PRO A 149 5.39 9.23 12.84
N VAL A 150 6.70 9.42 12.78
CA VAL A 150 7.69 8.36 12.48
C VAL A 150 8.43 7.99 13.77
N GLU A 151 8.21 6.78 14.27
CA GLU A 151 8.85 6.27 15.48
C GLU A 151 10.04 5.37 15.10
N LEU A 152 11.25 5.73 15.54
CA LEU A 152 12.46 4.93 15.31
C LEU A 152 12.84 4.13 16.56
N LYS A 153 12.81 2.81 16.46
CA LYS A 153 13.19 1.87 17.52
C LYS A 153 14.51 1.18 17.19
N LEU A 154 15.58 1.68 17.79
CA LEU A 154 16.94 1.14 17.65
C LEU A 154 17.21 -0.01 18.63
N LYS A 155 18.26 -0.79 18.39
CA LYS A 155 18.69 -1.93 19.22
C LYS A 155 17.58 -2.97 19.45
N THR A 156 16.58 -3.00 18.59
CA THR A 156 15.43 -3.89 18.74
C THR A 156 15.53 -4.95 17.67
N LYS A 157 15.99 -6.15 18.04
CA LYS A 157 15.91 -7.30 17.16
C LYS A 157 14.45 -7.67 17.03
N VAL A 158 13.89 -7.61 15.81
CA VAL A 158 12.56 -8.13 15.52
C VAL A 158 12.65 -9.65 15.60
N LEU A 159 12.51 -10.17 16.81
CA LEU A 159 12.28 -11.58 17.05
C LEU A 159 10.87 -11.88 16.56
N ASP A 160 10.76 -12.83 15.65
CA ASP A 160 9.55 -13.28 14.99
C ASP A 160 8.41 -13.51 15.99
N LYS A 161 7.63 -12.45 16.23
CA LYS A 161 6.36 -12.47 16.94
C LYS A 161 5.46 -11.46 16.27
N SER A 162 4.69 -11.96 15.31
CA SER A 162 3.46 -11.41 14.72
C SER A 162 2.43 -10.81 15.70
N ARG A 163 2.73 -10.67 17.00
CA ARG A 163 1.82 -10.13 18.03
C ARG A 163 1.77 -8.60 18.10
N HIS A 164 2.81 -7.88 17.68
CA HIS A 164 2.77 -6.40 17.74
C HIS A 164 1.93 -5.79 16.61
N ILE A 165 1.85 -6.43 15.44
CA ILE A 165 1.06 -5.95 14.30
C ILE A 165 -0.45 -6.05 14.62
N SER A 166 -0.88 -7.05 15.38
CA SER A 166 -2.28 -7.24 15.78
C SER A 166 -2.80 -6.14 16.71
N VAL A 167 -1.97 -5.62 17.61
CA VAL A 167 -2.35 -4.52 18.52
C VAL A 167 -2.50 -3.20 17.77
N LEU A 168 -1.72 -3.02 16.70
CA LEU A 168 -1.77 -1.82 15.87
C LEU A 168 -3.01 -1.73 14.97
N GLY A 169 -3.56 -2.88 14.54
CA GLY A 169 -4.79 -2.97 13.76
C GLY A 169 -6.07 -2.73 14.58
N GLY A 170 -6.06 -3.02 15.89
CA GLY A 170 -7.19 -2.80 16.78
C GLY A 170 -7.44 -1.31 17.10
N LEU A 171 -6.37 -0.53 17.28
CA LEU A 171 -6.45 0.90 17.60
C LEU A 171 -7.03 1.77 16.47
N SER A 172 -7.02 1.29 15.23
CA SER A 172 -7.61 2.03 14.09
C SER A 172 -9.15 2.03 14.14
N LEU A 173 -9.78 1.03 14.77
CA LEU A 173 -11.24 0.97 14.89
C LEU A 173 -11.77 1.93 15.98
N ASP A 174 -11.07 2.05 17.10
CA ASP A 174 -11.47 2.93 18.21
C ASP A 174 -11.36 4.42 17.83
N VAL A 175 -10.33 4.80 17.08
CA VAL A 175 -10.16 6.17 16.58
C VAL A 175 -11.20 6.50 15.50
N LEU A 176 -11.62 5.53 14.69
CA LEU A 176 -12.67 5.72 13.68
C LEU A 176 -14.06 5.84 14.32
N MET A 177 -14.32 5.10 15.41
CA MET A 177 -15.56 5.22 16.20
C MET A 177 -15.65 6.58 16.90
N HIS A 178 -14.53 7.11 17.42
CA HIS A 178 -14.51 8.40 18.10
C HIS A 178 -14.72 9.62 17.16
N ARG A 179 -14.50 9.44 15.84
CA ARG A 179 -14.77 10.47 14.81
C ARG A 179 -16.14 10.36 14.15
N LEU A 180 -16.91 9.30 14.41
CA LEU A 180 -18.30 9.15 13.97
C LEU A 180 -19.31 9.60 15.04
N GLN A 181 -18.83 9.96 16.24
CA GLN A 181 -19.63 10.46 17.36
C GLN A 181 -19.43 11.96 17.65
N ALA A 182 -18.68 12.68 16.80
CA ALA A 182 -18.51 14.14 16.84
C ALA A 182 -18.96 14.73 15.50
#